data_AF-A0A8H7S8C7-F1
#
_entry.id   AF-A0A8H7S8C7-F1
#
_cell.length_a   1.000
_cell.length_b   1.000
_cell.length_c   1.000
_cell.angle_alpha   90.00
_cell.angle_beta   90.00
_cell.angle_gamma   90.00
#
_symmetry.space_group_name_H-M   'P 1'
#
loop_
_entity.id
_entity.type
_entity.pdbx_description
1 polymer ?
#
loop_
_entity_poly.entity_id
_entity_poly.type
_entity_poly.pdbx_seq_one_letter_code
_entity_poly.pdbx_strand_id
1 'polypeptide(L)'
;MEATTFLLQKKHYILKDNIYLRAVNVKDLERVDQITSVVNSAFVTNAGWTSISSLINGDKVTPGDIKALILETIDYERTKTQLLCAFERHPTKIKNGNNTNYDDYKEKEVDNESVIGTYLIKGGRTKFPASAQRTDQLENEIGDSECYYDLYCILPSYQSQGLGGKLQRAGSLYARDVLGYESAIMWAFENRTPELLACSD
;
A
#
# COMPACT_ATOMS: atom_id res chain seq x y z
N MET A 1 -8.86 21.50 -13.23
CA MET A 1 -8.97 20.12 -12.75
C MET A 1 -7.65 19.36 -12.84
N GLU A 2 -6.81 19.56 -13.88
CA GLU A 2 -5.55 18.80 -14.04
C GLU A 2 -4.42 19.13 -13.06
N ALA A 3 -4.35 20.36 -12.52
CA ALA A 3 -3.22 20.80 -11.70
C ALA A 3 -3.09 20.04 -10.36
N THR A 4 -4.21 19.74 -9.70
CA THR A 4 -4.22 19.05 -8.40
C THR A 4 -3.84 17.58 -8.55
N THR A 5 -4.40 16.87 -9.53
CA THR A 5 -4.08 15.46 -9.82
C THR A 5 -2.60 15.28 -10.18
N PHE A 6 -2.00 16.24 -10.88
CA PHE A 6 -0.58 16.19 -11.25
C PHE A 6 0.37 16.37 -10.06
N LEU A 7 -0.03 17.16 -9.04
CA LEU A 7 0.80 17.41 -7.86
C LEU A 7 0.84 16.20 -6.90
N LEU A 8 -0.25 15.43 -6.81
CA LEU A 8 -0.31 14.22 -5.98
C LEU A 8 0.73 13.15 -6.40
N GLN A 9 1.06 13.08 -7.69
CA GLN A 9 1.85 11.97 -8.24
C GLN A 9 3.38 12.08 -8.05
N LYS A 10 3.90 13.25 -7.67
CA LYS A 10 5.37 13.47 -7.66
C LYS A 10 6.05 13.19 -6.33
N LYS A 11 5.32 13.08 -5.22
CA LYS A 11 5.93 12.87 -3.91
C LYS A 11 6.23 11.38 -3.70
N HIS A 12 7.52 11.06 -3.53
CA HIS A 12 7.96 9.76 -3.03
C HIS A 12 8.55 9.89 -1.62
N TYR A 13 8.51 8.81 -0.86
CA TYR A 13 9.13 8.71 0.46
C TYR A 13 10.12 7.56 0.47
N ILE A 14 11.38 7.84 0.78
CA ILE A 14 12.40 6.78 0.90
C ILE A 14 12.17 6.01 2.20
N LEU A 15 11.97 4.69 2.09
CA LEU A 15 11.79 3.83 3.25
C LEU A 15 13.13 3.28 3.74
N LYS A 16 13.94 2.75 2.83
CA LYS A 16 15.24 2.12 3.12
C LYS A 16 16.00 1.90 1.81
N ASP A 17 17.25 2.33 1.72
CA ASP A 17 18.11 2.06 0.57
C ASP A 17 17.44 2.37 -0.79
N ASN A 18 17.18 1.34 -1.59
CA ASN A 18 16.51 1.35 -2.89
C ASN A 18 14.98 1.20 -2.81
N ILE A 19 14.40 1.22 -1.62
CA ILE A 19 12.97 1.05 -1.35
C ILE A 19 12.33 2.41 -1.08
N TYR A 20 11.25 2.71 -1.81
CA TYR A 20 10.50 3.95 -1.67
C TYR A 20 9.00 3.72 -1.81
N LEU A 21 8.20 4.61 -1.23
CA LEU A 21 6.74 4.63 -1.30
C LEU A 21 6.30 5.74 -2.25
N ARG A 22 5.35 5.45 -3.16
CA ARG A 22 4.67 6.48 -3.96
C ARG A 22 3.20 6.15 -4.20
N ALA A 23 2.45 7.15 -4.62
CA ALA A 23 1.12 6.98 -5.18
C ALA A 23 1.14 6.11 -6.43
N VAL A 24 0.13 5.25 -6.54
CA VAL A 24 -0.17 4.49 -7.76
C VAL A 24 -0.81 5.41 -8.80
N ASN A 25 -0.44 5.23 -10.07
CA ASN A 25 -0.98 5.95 -11.23
C ASN A 25 -1.42 4.99 -12.35
N VAL A 26 -1.91 5.53 -13.47
CA VAL A 26 -2.42 4.76 -14.62
C VAL A 26 -1.40 3.73 -15.15
N LYS A 27 -0.10 4.06 -15.14
CA LYS A 27 0.92 3.15 -15.68
C LYS A 27 1.04 1.87 -14.85
N ASP A 28 0.76 1.94 -13.54
CA ASP A 28 0.79 0.79 -12.66
C ASP A 28 -0.33 -0.23 -12.94
N LEU A 29 -1.24 0.04 -13.90
CA LEU A 29 -2.12 -0.98 -14.44
C LEU A 29 -1.35 -2.18 -15.01
N GLU A 30 -0.11 -1.99 -15.46
CA GLU A 30 0.78 -3.08 -15.88
C GLU A 30 1.32 -3.92 -14.70
N ARG A 31 1.18 -3.42 -13.47
CA ARG A 31 1.67 -4.04 -12.23
C ARG A 31 0.55 -4.70 -11.41
N VAL A 32 -0.68 -4.78 -11.93
CA VAL A 32 -1.86 -5.34 -11.23
C VAL A 32 -1.56 -6.71 -10.62
N ASP A 33 -1.01 -7.64 -11.42
CA ASP A 33 -0.73 -9.00 -10.95
C ASP A 33 0.31 -9.01 -9.82
N GLN A 34 1.30 -8.12 -9.87
CA GLN A 34 2.31 -7.99 -8.83
C GLN A 34 1.71 -7.43 -7.54
N ILE A 35 0.88 -6.40 -7.62
CA ILE A 35 0.18 -5.81 -6.47
C ILE A 35 -0.76 -6.85 -5.84
N THR A 36 -1.55 -7.55 -6.64
CA THR A 36 -2.43 -8.64 -6.18
C THR A 36 -1.63 -9.73 -5.47
N SER A 37 -0.51 -10.16 -6.06
CA SER A 37 0.38 -11.15 -5.45
C SER A 37 0.92 -10.70 -4.10
N VAL A 38 1.34 -9.43 -3.97
CA VAL A 38 1.83 -8.85 -2.72
C VAL A 38 0.75 -8.88 -1.63
N VAL A 39 -0.46 -8.42 -1.96
CA VAL A 39 -1.59 -8.40 -1.02
C VAL A 39 -1.94 -9.82 -0.58
N ASN A 40 -2.21 -10.73 -1.52
CA ASN A 40 -2.60 -12.09 -1.17
C ASN A 40 -1.49 -12.82 -0.40
N SER A 41 -0.22 -12.64 -0.78
CA SER A 41 0.91 -13.25 -0.04
C SER A 41 1.03 -12.72 1.39
N ALA A 42 0.67 -11.47 1.66
CA ALA A 42 0.78 -10.91 3.00
C ALA A 42 -0.37 -11.34 3.94
N PHE A 43 -1.56 -11.65 3.40
CA PHE A 43 -2.74 -12.00 4.20
C PHE A 43 -3.01 -13.52 4.28
N VAL A 44 -2.63 -14.30 3.26
CA VAL A 44 -2.92 -15.75 3.16
C VAL A 44 -1.84 -16.61 3.84
N THR A 45 -0.61 -16.12 3.99
CA THR A 45 0.45 -16.90 4.64
C THR A 45 0.18 -17.05 6.14
N ASN A 46 0.45 -18.23 6.72
CA ASN A 46 0.38 -18.47 8.18
C ASN A 46 1.47 -17.74 8.99
N ALA A 47 2.27 -16.89 8.35
CA ALA A 47 3.36 -16.16 8.96
C ALA A 47 3.18 -14.66 8.72
N GLY A 48 3.56 -13.86 9.71
CA GLY A 48 3.53 -12.41 9.64
C GLY A 48 2.40 -11.75 10.44
N TRP A 49 2.58 -10.49 10.77
CA TRP A 49 1.64 -9.69 11.58
C TRP A 49 0.37 -9.30 10.82
N THR A 50 0.34 -9.45 9.50
CA THR A 50 -0.84 -9.25 8.63
C THR A 50 -1.61 -10.54 8.34
N SER A 51 -1.13 -11.69 8.80
CA SER A 51 -1.77 -12.97 8.50
C SER A 51 -3.16 -13.04 9.13
N ILE A 52 -4.15 -13.34 8.30
CA ILE A 52 -5.52 -13.65 8.71
C ILE A 52 -6.02 -14.88 7.94
N SER A 53 -5.12 -15.82 7.67
CA SER A 53 -5.41 -17.04 6.91
C SER A 53 -6.53 -17.88 7.53
N SER A 54 -6.74 -17.78 8.84
CA SER A 54 -7.86 -18.41 9.56
C SER A 54 -9.22 -17.75 9.27
N LEU A 55 -9.23 -16.51 8.76
CA LEU A 55 -10.43 -15.73 8.47
C LEU A 55 -10.73 -15.64 6.96
N ILE A 56 -9.77 -15.96 6.09
CA ILE A 56 -9.92 -15.86 4.64
C ILE A 56 -9.81 -17.25 4.01
N ASN A 57 -10.86 -17.66 3.32
CA ASN A 57 -10.82 -18.81 2.42
C ASN A 57 -10.47 -18.33 0.99
N GLY A 58 -9.20 -18.47 0.60
CA GLY A 58 -8.72 -18.14 -0.74
C GLY A 58 -8.02 -16.78 -0.83
N ASP A 59 -8.15 -16.13 -1.99
CA ASP A 59 -7.53 -14.83 -2.25
C ASP A 59 -8.23 -13.70 -1.49
N LYS A 60 -7.44 -12.78 -0.92
CA LYS A 60 -7.97 -11.58 -0.25
C LYS A 60 -8.51 -10.57 -1.27
N VAL A 61 -7.85 -10.46 -2.42
CA VAL A 61 -8.23 -9.60 -3.54
C VAL A 61 -7.96 -10.30 -4.87
N THR A 62 -8.77 -9.99 -5.87
CA THR A 62 -8.56 -10.42 -7.26
C THR A 62 -7.76 -9.36 -8.05
N PRO A 63 -7.20 -9.70 -9.23
CA PRO A 63 -6.67 -8.71 -10.16
C PRO A 63 -7.70 -7.65 -10.57
N GLY A 64 -8.98 -8.05 -10.67
CA GLY A 64 -10.08 -7.14 -10.96
C GLY A 64 -10.28 -6.07 -9.88
N ASP A 65 -10.21 -6.47 -8.61
CA ASP A 65 -10.35 -5.56 -7.46
C ASP A 65 -9.20 -4.54 -7.43
N ILE A 66 -7.96 -5.00 -7.62
CA ILE A 66 -6.80 -4.11 -7.68
C ILE A 66 -6.89 -3.15 -8.86
N LYS A 67 -7.29 -3.63 -10.05
CA LYS A 67 -7.50 -2.78 -11.22
C LYS A 67 -8.55 -1.70 -10.94
N ALA A 68 -9.69 -2.06 -10.35
CA ALA A 68 -10.72 -1.11 -9.96
C ALA A 68 -10.17 -0.07 -8.96
N LEU A 69 -9.40 -0.51 -7.97
CA LEU A 69 -8.79 0.36 -6.96
C LEU A 69 -7.78 1.37 -7.53
N ILE A 70 -6.97 0.94 -8.51
CA ILE A 70 -6.07 1.83 -9.26
C ILE A 70 -6.88 2.89 -10.01
N LEU A 71 -7.98 2.48 -10.66
CA LEU A 71 -8.85 3.41 -11.38
C LEU A 71 -9.57 4.40 -10.45
N GLU A 72 -10.00 3.95 -9.28
CA GLU A 72 -10.58 4.82 -8.24
C GLU A 72 -9.58 5.87 -7.75
N THR A 73 -8.30 5.50 -7.65
CA THR A 73 -7.21 6.38 -7.20
C THR A 73 -6.94 7.52 -8.19
N ILE A 74 -7.19 7.31 -9.48
CA ILE A 74 -7.03 8.38 -10.50
C ILE A 74 -8.07 9.49 -10.30
N ASP A 75 -9.24 9.13 -9.80
CA ASP A 75 -10.36 10.04 -9.56
C ASP A 75 -10.51 10.35 -8.06
N TYR A 76 -9.38 10.70 -7.44
CA TYR A 76 -9.30 10.97 -6.00
C TYR A 76 -10.31 12.02 -5.53
N GLU A 77 -10.59 13.06 -6.31
CA GLU A 77 -11.54 14.11 -5.91
C GLU A 77 -12.95 13.57 -5.67
N ARG A 78 -13.37 12.57 -6.46
CA ARG A 78 -14.66 11.91 -6.30
C ARG A 78 -14.62 10.80 -5.26
N THR A 79 -13.57 9.96 -5.28
CA THR A 79 -13.54 8.73 -4.48
C THR A 79 -12.95 8.91 -3.10
N LYS A 80 -12.10 9.93 -2.93
CA LYS A 80 -11.25 10.15 -1.75
C LYS A 80 -10.41 8.90 -1.39
N THR A 81 -10.13 8.07 -2.38
CA THR A 81 -9.37 6.83 -2.29
C THR A 81 -7.99 7.01 -2.91
N GLN A 82 -6.94 6.62 -2.20
CA GLN A 82 -5.57 6.68 -2.67
C GLN A 82 -4.82 5.40 -2.31
N LEU A 83 -4.44 4.62 -3.33
CA LEU A 83 -3.51 3.51 -3.17
C LEU A 83 -2.06 4.00 -3.28
N LEU A 84 -1.23 3.61 -2.32
CA LEU A 84 0.22 3.77 -2.36
C LEU A 84 0.87 2.38 -2.45
N CYS A 85 1.99 2.30 -3.17
CA CYS A 85 2.80 1.09 -3.27
C CYS A 85 4.25 1.39 -2.87
N ALA A 86 4.82 0.46 -2.09
CA ALA A 86 6.25 0.43 -1.84
C ALA A 86 6.93 -0.32 -2.98
N PHE A 87 7.91 0.32 -3.61
CA PHE A 87 8.69 -0.21 -4.71
C PHE A 87 10.14 -0.38 -4.29
N GLU A 88 10.74 -1.50 -4.67
CA GLU A 88 12.17 -1.72 -4.62
C GLU A 88 12.77 -1.55 -6.01
N ARG A 89 13.80 -0.70 -6.13
CA ARG A 89 14.57 -0.55 -7.37
C ARG A 89 15.65 -1.60 -7.46
N HIS A 90 15.64 -2.39 -8.53
CA HIS A 90 16.73 -3.33 -8.80
C HIS A 90 17.80 -2.60 -9.63
N PRO A 91 19.06 -2.54 -9.16
CA PRO A 91 20.12 -1.93 -9.96
C PRO A 91 20.24 -2.69 -11.28
N THR A 92 20.00 -1.98 -12.39
CA THR A 92 20.22 -2.54 -13.72
C THR A 92 21.71 -2.84 -13.83
N LYS A 93 22.07 -4.12 -13.90
CA LYS A 93 23.46 -4.50 -14.23
C LYS A 93 23.70 -4.09 -15.67
N ILE A 94 24.17 -2.86 -15.88
CA ILE A 94 24.68 -2.43 -17.17
C ILE A 94 25.91 -3.30 -17.41
N LYS A 95 25.77 -4.31 -18.27
CA LYS A 95 26.93 -5.04 -18.79
C LYS A 95 27.70 -4.04 -19.63
N ASN A 96 28.74 -3.45 -19.05
CA ASN A 96 29.80 -2.78 -19.79
C ASN A 96 30.44 -3.84 -20.70
N GLY A 97 29.89 -4.03 -21.90
CA GLY A 97 30.59 -4.69 -22.98
C GLY A 97 31.81 -3.85 -23.32
N ASN A 98 32.94 -4.51 -23.59
CA ASN A 98 34.25 -3.91 -23.85
C ASN A 98 34.35 -3.04 -25.12
N ASN A 99 33.34 -2.24 -25.47
CA ASN A 99 33.34 -1.36 -26.64
C ASN A 99 33.60 0.10 -26.24
N THR A 100 34.74 0.61 -26.70
CA THR A 100 35.33 1.93 -26.42
C THR A 100 34.67 3.10 -27.17
N ASN A 101 33.38 3.04 -27.52
CA ASN A 101 32.69 4.19 -28.11
C ASN A 101 31.68 4.77 -27.12
N TYR A 102 31.98 6.00 -26.68
CA TYR A 102 31.45 6.64 -25.48
C TYR A 102 30.12 7.38 -25.68
N ASP A 103 29.62 7.52 -26.93
CA ASP A 103 28.66 8.58 -27.26
C ASP A 103 27.22 8.14 -27.59
N ASP A 104 26.83 6.86 -27.43
CA ASP A 104 25.48 6.45 -27.88
C ASP A 104 24.75 5.42 -26.99
N TYR A 105 24.81 5.63 -25.67
CA TYR A 105 23.93 4.93 -24.74
C TYR A 105 22.69 5.78 -24.44
N LYS A 106 21.65 5.64 -25.26
CA LYS A 106 20.30 6.02 -24.84
C LYS A 106 19.77 4.93 -23.92
N GLU A 107 19.94 5.12 -22.61
CA GLU A 107 19.27 4.31 -21.59
C GLU A 107 17.77 4.31 -21.85
N LYS A 108 17.22 3.18 -22.30
CA LYS A 108 15.84 2.87 -22.01
C LYS A 108 15.81 2.54 -20.52
N GLU A 109 15.40 3.50 -19.69
CA GLU A 109 14.91 3.25 -18.34
C GLU A 109 13.77 2.23 -18.44
N VAL A 110 14.12 0.95 -18.44
CA VAL A 110 13.17 -0.10 -18.10
C VAL A 110 13.04 0.03 -16.59
N ASP A 111 11.88 0.47 -16.12
CA ASP A 111 11.53 0.56 -14.70
C ASP A 111 11.66 -0.83 -14.06
N ASN A 112 12.90 -1.19 -13.67
CA ASN A 112 13.24 -2.47 -13.09
C ASN A 112 12.91 -2.43 -11.60
N GLU A 113 11.64 -2.26 -11.31
CA GLU A 113 11.13 -2.09 -9.96
C GLU A 113 10.19 -3.25 -9.61
N SER A 114 10.15 -3.61 -8.33
CA SER A 114 9.18 -4.57 -7.82
C SER A 114 8.32 -3.96 -6.74
N VAL A 115 7.01 -4.18 -6.81
CA VAL A 115 6.10 -3.88 -5.69
C VAL A 115 6.41 -4.85 -4.55
N ILE A 116 6.65 -4.30 -3.36
CA ILE A 116 6.94 -5.09 -2.16
C ILE A 116 5.97 -4.84 -1.00
N GLY A 117 5.07 -3.86 -1.14
CA GLY A 117 4.07 -3.54 -0.13
C GLY A 117 3.02 -2.58 -0.65
N THR A 118 1.89 -2.52 0.04
CA THR A 118 0.75 -1.65 -0.29
C THR A 118 0.28 -0.88 0.93
N TYR A 119 -0.38 0.24 0.68
CA TYR A 119 -0.95 1.09 1.71
C TYR A 119 -2.15 1.85 1.11
N LEU A 120 -3.36 1.55 1.56
CA LEU A 120 -4.57 2.20 1.06
C LEU A 120 -5.05 3.25 2.04
N ILE A 121 -5.34 4.45 1.53
CA ILE A 121 -5.95 5.55 2.27
C ILE A 121 -7.33 5.80 1.69
N LYS A 122 -8.35 5.86 2.53
CA LYS A 122 -9.72 6.24 2.15
C LYS A 122 -10.19 7.36 3.07
N GLY A 123 -10.76 8.42 2.54
CA GLY A 123 -11.42 9.46 3.35
C GLY A 123 -12.80 9.80 2.83
N GLY A 124 -13.38 10.87 3.40
CA GLY A 124 -14.78 11.24 3.16
C GLY A 124 -15.77 10.25 3.78
N ARG A 125 -17.07 10.44 3.55
CA ARG A 125 -18.14 9.58 4.10
C ARG A 125 -18.15 8.20 3.46
N THR A 126 -17.13 7.39 3.71
CA THR A 126 -17.11 5.98 3.30
C THR A 126 -17.89 5.17 4.32
N LYS A 127 -18.91 4.45 3.86
CA LYS A 127 -19.53 3.40 4.68
C LYS A 127 -18.48 2.33 4.97
N PHE A 128 -18.38 1.93 6.23
CA PHE A 128 -17.49 0.85 6.64
C PHE A 128 -17.80 -0.44 5.87
N PRO A 129 -16.77 -1.24 5.51
CA PRO A 129 -17.00 -2.55 4.91
C PRO A 129 -17.80 -3.42 5.88
N ALA A 130 -18.83 -4.10 5.38
CA ALA A 130 -19.75 -4.91 6.18
C ALA A 130 -19.03 -5.98 7.03
N SER A 131 -17.87 -6.47 6.59
CA SER A 131 -17.06 -7.45 7.31
C SER A 131 -16.41 -6.92 8.59
N ALA A 132 -16.38 -5.61 8.80
CA ALA A 132 -15.87 -4.98 10.01
C ALA A 132 -17.00 -4.70 11.04
N GLN A 133 -18.25 -5.02 10.73
CA GLN A 133 -19.38 -4.74 11.62
C GLN A 133 -19.33 -5.68 12.84
N ARG A 134 -18.79 -5.19 13.96
CA ARG A 134 -19.29 -5.61 15.28
C ARG A 134 -20.76 -5.22 15.34
N THR A 135 -21.61 -6.17 15.68
CA THR A 135 -23.08 -6.25 15.57
C THR A 135 -23.91 -5.12 16.22
N ASP A 136 -23.31 -4.03 16.68
CA ASP A 136 -24.00 -3.10 17.57
C ASP A 136 -23.36 -1.70 17.66
N GLN A 137 -22.26 -1.44 16.93
CA GLN A 137 -21.67 -0.10 16.84
C GLN A 137 -21.84 0.50 15.44
N LEU A 138 -22.68 1.54 15.43
CA LEU A 138 -23.11 2.41 14.34
C LEU A 138 -22.13 2.58 13.16
N GLU A 139 -22.73 2.75 11.98
CA GLU A 139 -22.15 3.39 10.80
C GLU A 139 -21.59 4.78 11.16
N ASN A 140 -20.46 4.86 11.86
CA ASN A 140 -19.85 6.15 12.16
C ASN A 140 -19.28 6.72 10.86
N GLU A 141 -19.88 7.76 10.33
CA GLU A 141 -19.26 8.53 9.26
C GLU A 141 -17.91 9.04 9.78
N ILE A 142 -16.81 8.72 9.09
CA ILE A 142 -15.52 9.38 9.37
C ILE A 142 -15.65 10.86 8.98
N GLY A 143 -15.09 11.75 9.80
CA GLY A 143 -15.15 13.18 9.54
C GLY A 143 -14.43 13.57 8.25
N ASP A 144 -14.75 14.76 7.72
CA ASP A 144 -14.14 15.26 6.47
C ASP A 144 -12.60 15.45 6.58
N SER A 145 -12.08 15.62 7.80
CA SER A 145 -10.63 15.71 8.10
C SER A 145 -10.00 14.38 8.50
N GLU A 146 -10.76 13.28 8.47
CA GLU A 146 -10.31 11.96 8.89
C GLU A 146 -10.13 11.02 7.69
N CYS A 147 -9.23 10.05 7.83
CA CYS A 147 -9.10 8.97 6.87
C CYS A 147 -8.99 7.61 7.56
N TYR A 148 -9.21 6.55 6.80
CA TYR A 148 -9.03 5.17 7.22
C TYR A 148 -7.90 4.54 6.41
N TYR A 149 -7.07 3.76 7.10
CA TYR A 149 -5.99 2.96 6.51
C TYR A 149 -6.44 1.52 6.31
N ASP A 150 -6.27 1.03 5.08
CA ASP A 150 -6.59 -0.33 4.65
C ASP A 150 -5.45 -0.92 3.82
N LEU A 151 -5.55 -2.20 3.46
CA LEU A 151 -4.58 -2.93 2.63
C LEU A 151 -3.11 -2.61 2.99
N TYR A 152 -2.85 -2.42 4.29
CA TYR A 152 -1.52 -2.14 4.80
C TYR A 152 -0.77 -3.46 4.90
N CYS A 153 0.09 -3.72 3.92
CA CYS A 153 0.78 -5.00 3.84
C CYS A 153 2.17 -4.90 3.21
N ILE A 154 3.03 -5.87 3.54
CA ILE A 154 4.39 -6.01 3.03
C ILE A 154 4.64 -7.48 2.71
N LEU A 155 5.33 -7.74 1.60
CA LEU A 155 5.76 -9.08 1.22
C LEU A 155 6.44 -9.80 2.38
N PRO A 156 6.12 -11.09 2.64
CA PRO A 156 6.69 -11.84 3.74
C PRO A 156 8.24 -11.79 3.82
N SER A 157 8.94 -11.80 2.68
CA SER A 157 10.41 -11.72 2.62
C SER A 157 11.00 -10.38 3.11
N TYR A 158 10.18 -9.34 3.23
CA TYR A 158 10.56 -8.00 3.70
C TYR A 158 10.07 -7.71 5.13
N GLN A 159 9.39 -8.67 5.77
CA GLN A 159 8.92 -8.52 7.14
C GLN A 159 10.06 -8.65 8.16
N SER A 160 9.83 -8.17 9.39
CA SER A 160 10.81 -8.14 10.49
C SER A 160 12.08 -7.31 10.24
N GLN A 161 12.11 -6.50 9.18
CA GLN A 161 13.21 -5.57 8.86
C GLN A 161 12.90 -4.10 9.24
N GLY A 162 11.86 -3.87 10.05
CA GLY A 162 11.37 -2.53 10.41
C GLY A 162 10.66 -1.78 9.26
N LEU A 163 10.45 -2.43 8.10
CA LEU A 163 9.80 -1.81 6.95
C LEU A 163 8.32 -1.49 7.19
N GLY A 164 7.61 -2.28 8.01
CA GLY A 164 6.23 -1.98 8.41
C GLY A 164 6.10 -0.59 9.03
N GLY A 165 6.82 -0.33 10.12
CA GLY A 165 6.79 0.98 10.77
C GLY A 165 7.23 2.13 9.86
N LYS A 166 8.14 1.89 8.92
CA LYS A 166 8.56 2.88 7.92
C LYS A 166 7.46 3.17 6.90
N LEU A 167 6.82 2.12 6.37
CA LEU A 167 5.69 2.21 5.46
C LEU A 167 4.51 2.95 6.11
N GLN A 168 4.17 2.60 7.35
CA GLN A 168 3.12 3.29 8.11
C GLN A 168 3.41 4.78 8.27
N ARG A 169 4.62 5.14 8.72
CA ARG A 169 4.99 6.56 8.87
C ARG A 169 4.93 7.30 7.55
N ALA A 170 5.44 6.72 6.47
CA ALA A 170 5.42 7.33 5.15
C ALA A 170 3.99 7.48 4.60
N GLY A 171 3.12 6.49 4.80
CA GLY A 171 1.70 6.55 4.45
C GLY A 171 0.96 7.64 5.23
N SER A 172 1.20 7.76 6.53
CA SER A 172 0.63 8.85 7.35
C SER A 172 1.13 10.23 6.94
N LEU A 173 2.43 10.37 6.62
CA LEU A 173 2.97 11.62 6.10
C LEU A 173 2.34 11.97 4.74
N TYR A 174 2.10 10.99 3.87
CA TYR A 174 1.37 11.20 2.63
C TYR A 174 -0.06 11.68 2.91
N ALA A 175 -0.81 10.99 3.78
CA ALA A 175 -2.17 11.37 4.15
C ALA A 175 -2.26 12.82 4.66
N ARG A 176 -1.34 13.23 5.53
CA ARG A 176 -1.31 14.60 6.07
C ARG A 176 -0.82 15.64 5.07
N ASP A 177 0.39 15.45 4.53
CA ASP A 177 1.07 16.49 3.76
C ASP A 177 0.52 16.64 2.34
N VAL A 178 -0.07 15.57 1.80
CA VAL A 178 -0.50 15.50 0.39
C VAL A 178 -2.02 15.50 0.29
N LEU A 179 -2.71 14.74 1.15
CA LEU A 179 -4.18 14.64 1.11
C LEU A 179 -4.89 15.58 2.10
N GLY A 180 -4.16 16.18 3.05
CA GLY A 180 -4.71 17.16 3.99
C GLY A 180 -5.52 16.56 5.15
N TYR A 181 -5.42 15.25 5.40
CA TYR A 181 -6.09 14.63 6.56
C TYR A 181 -5.37 14.97 7.87
N GLU A 182 -6.13 15.21 8.93
CA GLU A 182 -5.64 15.55 10.26
C GLU A 182 -5.54 14.33 11.17
N SER A 183 -6.47 13.39 11.02
CA SER A 183 -6.51 12.15 11.79
C SER A 183 -6.61 10.94 10.87
N ALA A 184 -6.24 9.78 11.41
CA ALA A 184 -6.40 8.51 10.71
C ALA A 184 -6.79 7.38 11.65
N ILE A 185 -7.64 6.50 11.14
CA ILE A 185 -8.16 5.34 11.84
C ILE A 185 -7.57 4.09 11.16
N MET A 186 -7.01 3.18 11.94
CA MET A 186 -6.59 1.85 11.47
C MET A 186 -7.20 0.80 12.38
N TRP A 187 -7.80 -0.22 11.78
CA TRP A 187 -8.39 -1.32 12.54
C TRP A 187 -7.38 -2.46 12.58
N ALA A 188 -6.92 -2.75 13.79
CA ALA A 188 -6.06 -3.90 14.04
C ALA A 188 -6.91 -5.00 14.67
N PHE A 189 -6.87 -6.20 14.08
CA PHE A 189 -7.41 -7.37 14.72
C PHE A 189 -6.47 -7.81 15.83
N GLU A 190 -6.99 -7.89 17.05
CA GLU A 190 -6.24 -8.45 18.17
C GLU A 190 -6.29 -9.98 18.10
N ASN A 191 -5.27 -10.60 17.51
CA ASN A 191 -5.13 -12.05 17.43
C ASN A 191 -4.39 -12.64 18.65
N ARG A 192 -4.41 -11.96 19.82
CA ARG A 192 -3.83 -12.55 21.03
C ARG A 192 -4.70 -13.71 21.46
N THR A 193 -4.13 -14.93 21.47
CA THR A 193 -4.85 -16.05 22.09
C THR A 193 -5.06 -15.75 23.57
N PRO A 194 -6.19 -16.19 24.17
CA PRO A 194 -6.50 -15.92 25.57
C PRO A 194 -5.39 -16.34 26.55
N GLU A 195 -4.55 -17.32 26.20
CA GLU A 195 -3.50 -17.82 27.10
C GLU A 195 -2.43 -16.76 27.44
N LEU A 196 -2.17 -15.78 26.56
CA LEU A 196 -1.21 -14.70 26.82
C LEU A 196 -1.76 -13.62 27.77
N LEU A 197 -3.08 -13.58 27.99
CA LEU A 197 -3.73 -12.67 28.95
C LEU A 197 -3.99 -13.34 30.31
N ALA A 198 -3.81 -14.67 30.40
CA ALA A 198 -4.01 -15.43 31.64
C ALA A 198 -2.78 -15.44 32.56
N CYS A 199 -1.63 -14.94 32.12
CA CYS A 199 -0.44 -14.73 32.96
C CYS A 199 -0.41 -13.30 33.53
N SER A 200 -1.38 -12.98 34.38
CA SER A 200 -1.29 -11.88 35.32
C SER A 200 -2.05 -12.27 36.57
N ASP A 201 -1.33 -12.94 37.47
CA ASP A 201 -1.69 -13.08 38.89
C ASP A 201 -1.48 -11.76 39.63
#